data_AF-A0A842VPH1-F1
#
_entry.id   AF-A0A842VPH1-F1
#
_cell.length_a   1.000
_cell.length_b   1.000
_cell.length_c   1.000
_cell.angle_alpha   90.00
_cell.angle_beta   90.00
_cell.angle_gamma   90.00
#
_symmetry.space_group_name_H-M   'P 1'
#
loop_
_entity.id
_entity.type
_entity.pdbx_description
1 polymer ?
#
loop_
_entity_poly.entity_id
_entity_poly.type
_entity_poly.pdbx_seq_one_letter_code
_entity_poly.pdbx_strand_id
1 'polypeptide(L)'
;MGLWRVIWTGCLGMCCLIPMAWISFQVLDLGAAITNGLVVDIADALDTIFEAAFSQFDVGGGEALIPILIEGSIGVVMLLFFPLHWSLYFRPDEIGFAFAIMLPWMLTGIVTSALFCKSAKKGFDSGMAVGVGYGIAVAVIPYALGGIVSALLEVDITSVITNLADGLFSGMTGLPYAAAVLTSCLEGGLIGGIFGAFIGSLKYDPDDEDSGKKAKKPSQEPMAGSVDYGGAPRTSSTQTISSGATEFCPNCGAKVMPGDPFCPNCGSKI
;
A
#
# COMPACT_ATOMS: atom_id res chain seq x y z
N MET A 1 4.23 3.66 14.84
CA MET A 1 2.88 4.26 14.91
C MET A 1 2.06 3.48 15.92
N GLY A 2 1.10 4.11 16.62
CA GLY A 2 0.21 3.35 17.50
C GLY A 2 -0.65 2.38 16.69
N LEU A 3 -0.82 1.14 17.17
CA LEU A 3 -1.60 0.08 16.51
C LEU A 3 -3.00 0.56 16.12
N TRP A 4 -3.65 1.35 16.99
CA TRP A 4 -4.95 1.96 16.75
C TRP A 4 -5.01 2.78 15.47
N ARG A 5 -3.97 3.56 15.19
CA ARG A 5 -3.91 4.40 13.99
C ARG A 5 -3.85 3.54 12.74
N VAL A 6 -3.05 2.48 12.76
CA VAL A 6 -2.89 1.55 11.63
C VAL A 6 -4.22 0.87 11.31
N ILE A 7 -4.93 0.39 12.34
CA ILE A 7 -6.26 -0.23 12.17
C ILE A 7 -7.23 0.79 11.58
N TRP A 8 -7.30 2.00 12.14
CA TRP A 8 -8.22 3.03 11.66
C TRP A 8 -7.94 3.46 10.21
N THR A 9 -6.67 3.76 9.89
CA THR A 9 -6.30 4.15 8.53
C THR A 9 -6.42 2.99 7.55
N GLY A 10 -6.19 1.76 8.00
CA GLY A 10 -6.37 0.55 7.20
C GLY A 10 -7.85 0.31 6.87
N CYS A 11 -8.74 0.35 7.87
CA CYS A 11 -10.19 0.20 7.66
C CYS A 11 -10.75 1.34 6.79
N LEU A 12 -10.37 2.59 7.05
CA LEU A 12 -10.84 3.71 6.24
C LEU A 12 -10.30 3.65 4.81
N GLY A 13 -9.01 3.28 4.66
CA GLY A 13 -8.40 3.07 3.35
C GLY A 13 -9.07 1.95 2.58
N MET A 14 -9.50 0.88 3.26
CA MET A 14 -10.30 -0.19 2.67
C MET A 14 -11.66 0.29 2.17
N CYS A 15 -12.35 1.12 2.94
CA CYS A 15 -13.58 1.76 2.47
C CYS A 15 -13.34 2.66 1.26
N CYS A 16 -12.16 3.29 1.13
CA CYS A 16 -11.77 4.04 -0.06
C CYS A 16 -11.40 3.14 -1.24
N LEU A 17 -10.91 1.92 -1.00
CA LEU A 17 -10.51 0.99 -2.06
C LEU A 17 -11.71 0.54 -2.91
N ILE A 18 -12.89 0.37 -2.30
CA ILE A 18 -14.12 -0.05 -3.01
C ILE A 18 -14.51 0.93 -4.12
N PRO A 19 -14.76 2.24 -3.87
CA PRO A 19 -15.10 3.19 -4.92
C PRO A 19 -13.94 3.41 -5.90
N MET A 20 -12.68 3.30 -5.47
CA MET A 20 -11.55 3.42 -6.40
C MET A 20 -11.43 2.20 -7.32
N ALA A 21 -11.72 1.00 -6.82
CA ALA A 21 -11.85 -0.21 -7.63
C ALA A 21 -13.00 -0.03 -8.62
N TRP A 22 -14.18 0.41 -8.17
CA TRP A 22 -15.31 0.71 -9.05
C TRP A 22 -14.94 1.66 -10.19
N ILE A 23 -14.34 2.83 -9.87
CA ILE A 23 -13.88 3.79 -10.87
C ILE A 23 -12.91 3.13 -11.86
N SER A 24 -11.96 2.34 -11.37
CA SER A 24 -10.99 1.67 -12.23
C SER A 24 -11.69 0.69 -13.18
N PHE A 25 -12.59 -0.14 -12.65
CA PHE A 25 -13.26 -1.18 -13.42
C PHE A 25 -14.24 -0.63 -14.46
N GLN A 26 -14.98 0.44 -14.12
CA GLN A 26 -15.93 1.09 -15.01
C GLN A 26 -15.27 2.02 -16.03
N VAL A 27 -14.38 2.91 -15.59
CA VAL A 27 -13.79 3.93 -16.48
C VAL A 27 -12.83 3.30 -17.49
N LEU A 28 -12.14 2.22 -17.11
CA LEU A 28 -11.17 1.55 -17.97
C LEU A 28 -11.74 0.29 -18.64
N ASP A 29 -13.04 0.01 -18.47
CA ASP A 29 -13.75 -1.17 -19.00
C ASP A 29 -13.00 -2.50 -18.74
N LEU A 30 -12.53 -2.62 -17.51
CA LEU A 30 -11.56 -3.62 -17.14
C LEU A 30 -12.17 -5.00 -16.97
N GLY A 31 -13.43 -5.06 -16.54
CA GLY A 31 -14.18 -6.30 -16.48
C GLY A 31 -14.25 -6.98 -17.85
N ALA A 32 -14.56 -6.20 -18.90
CA ALA A 32 -14.62 -6.70 -20.26
C ALA A 32 -13.21 -7.11 -20.76
N ALA A 33 -12.19 -6.30 -20.52
CA ALA A 33 -10.83 -6.58 -20.95
C ALA A 33 -10.24 -7.87 -20.34
N ILE A 34 -10.51 -8.12 -19.05
CA ILE A 34 -9.93 -9.26 -18.32
C ILE A 34 -10.64 -10.56 -18.68
N THR A 35 -11.96 -10.49 -18.83
CA THR A 35 -12.80 -11.69 -18.83
C THR A 35 -13.55 -11.94 -20.13
N ASN A 36 -13.26 -11.13 -21.17
CA ASN A 36 -13.99 -11.13 -22.44
C ASN A 36 -15.51 -11.04 -22.24
N GLY A 37 -15.95 -10.29 -21.21
CA GLY A 37 -17.36 -10.08 -20.87
C GLY A 37 -17.91 -10.98 -19.75
N LEU A 38 -17.21 -12.04 -19.31
CA LEU A 38 -17.75 -12.95 -18.29
C LEU A 38 -18.07 -12.26 -16.95
N VAL A 39 -17.29 -11.26 -16.54
CA VAL A 39 -17.55 -10.51 -15.29
C VAL A 39 -18.75 -9.59 -15.41
N VAL A 40 -19.09 -9.12 -16.62
CA VAL A 40 -20.30 -8.32 -16.84
C VAL A 40 -21.53 -9.17 -16.56
N ASP A 41 -21.56 -10.40 -17.08
CA ASP A 41 -22.66 -11.34 -16.82
C ASP A 41 -22.79 -11.72 -15.33
N ILE A 42 -21.66 -11.84 -14.62
CA ILE A 42 -21.64 -12.11 -13.17
C ILE A 42 -22.12 -10.89 -12.38
N ALA A 43 -21.72 -9.68 -12.78
CA ALA A 43 -22.17 -8.44 -12.14
C ALA A 43 -23.68 -8.28 -12.29
N ASP A 44 -24.23 -8.46 -13.49
CA ASP A 44 -25.67 -8.40 -13.75
C ASP A 44 -26.45 -9.45 -12.92
N ALA A 45 -25.90 -10.66 -12.81
CA ALA A 45 -26.48 -11.72 -11.98
C ALA A 45 -26.44 -11.37 -10.48
N LEU A 46 -25.33 -10.81 -10.00
CA LEU A 46 -25.18 -10.37 -8.62
C LEU A 46 -26.08 -9.19 -8.30
N ASP A 47 -26.23 -8.23 -9.20
CA ASP A 47 -27.15 -7.09 -9.06
C ASP A 47 -28.59 -7.60 -8.91
N THR A 48 -29.01 -8.56 -9.74
CA THR A 48 -30.34 -9.17 -9.63
C THR A 48 -30.56 -9.84 -8.26
N ILE A 49 -29.57 -10.59 -7.77
CA ILE A 49 -29.64 -11.25 -6.46
C ILE A 49 -29.65 -10.22 -5.32
N PHE A 50 -28.86 -9.16 -5.44
CA PHE A 50 -28.71 -8.14 -4.41
C PHE A 50 -29.95 -7.24 -4.35
N GLU A 51 -30.49 -6.81 -5.49
CA GLU A 51 -31.79 -6.14 -5.56
C GLU A 51 -32.87 -6.99 -4.90
N ALA A 52 -32.92 -8.29 -5.19
CA ALA A 52 -33.88 -9.19 -4.54
C ALA A 52 -33.67 -9.26 -3.01
N ALA A 53 -32.42 -9.39 -2.54
CA ALA A 53 -32.07 -9.52 -1.13
C ALA A 53 -32.27 -8.22 -0.33
N PHE A 54 -32.08 -7.06 -0.95
CA PHE A 54 -32.12 -5.74 -0.30
C PHE A 54 -33.35 -4.91 -0.66
N SER A 55 -34.25 -5.41 -1.51
CA SER A 55 -35.55 -4.79 -1.82
C SER A 55 -36.40 -4.45 -0.60
N GLN A 56 -36.14 -5.07 0.55
CA GLN A 56 -36.84 -4.82 1.81
C GLN A 56 -36.22 -3.72 2.67
N PHE A 57 -35.02 -3.25 2.34
CA PHE A 57 -34.34 -2.18 3.07
C PHE A 57 -34.51 -0.87 2.28
N ASP A 58 -35.48 -0.05 2.70
CA ASP A 58 -35.72 1.30 2.16
C ASP A 58 -34.60 2.27 2.63
N VAL A 59 -33.42 2.11 2.03
CA VAL A 59 -32.28 3.00 2.27
C VAL A 59 -32.40 4.15 1.29
N GLY A 60 -33.02 5.26 1.71
CA GLY A 60 -33.17 6.45 0.89
C GLY A 60 -31.82 6.91 0.31
N GLY A 61 -31.70 6.91 -1.03
CA GLY A 61 -30.47 7.21 -1.76
C GLY A 61 -29.61 5.99 -2.14
N GLY A 62 -30.08 4.77 -1.86
CA GLY A 62 -29.36 3.51 -2.11
C GLY A 62 -29.17 3.17 -3.59
N GLU A 63 -30.07 3.58 -4.48
CA GLU A 63 -30.02 3.19 -5.91
C GLU A 63 -28.71 3.56 -6.60
N ALA A 64 -28.08 4.68 -6.22
CA ALA A 64 -26.80 5.09 -6.80
C ALA A 64 -25.57 4.47 -6.12
N LEU A 65 -25.69 4.05 -4.86
CA LEU A 65 -24.57 3.50 -4.08
C LEU A 65 -24.45 1.99 -4.20
N ILE A 66 -25.55 1.28 -4.42
CA ILE A 66 -25.58 -0.18 -4.53
C ILE A 66 -24.64 -0.67 -5.64
N PRO A 67 -24.71 -0.17 -6.90
CA PRO A 67 -23.82 -0.63 -7.96
C PRO A 67 -22.34 -0.38 -7.63
N ILE A 68 -22.02 0.80 -7.07
CA ILE A 68 -20.66 1.16 -6.67
C ILE A 68 -20.12 0.18 -5.62
N LEU A 69 -20.95 -0.22 -4.65
CA LEU A 69 -20.55 -1.16 -3.62
C LEU A 69 -20.41 -2.58 -4.17
N ILE A 70 -21.32 -3.04 -5.03
CA ILE A 70 -21.27 -4.40 -5.58
C ILE A 70 -20.09 -4.54 -6.53
N GLU A 71 -20.05 -3.75 -7.59
CA GLU A 71 -19.00 -3.81 -8.60
C GLU A 71 -17.63 -3.42 -8.02
N GLY A 72 -17.61 -2.44 -7.11
CA GLY A 72 -16.40 -2.09 -6.36
C GLY A 72 -15.91 -3.25 -5.50
N SER A 73 -16.80 -3.98 -4.83
CA SER A 73 -16.43 -5.17 -4.05
C SER A 73 -15.93 -6.31 -4.95
N ILE A 74 -16.57 -6.54 -6.10
CA ILE A 74 -16.10 -7.49 -7.11
C ILE A 74 -14.69 -7.10 -7.57
N GLY A 75 -14.45 -5.82 -7.85
CA GLY A 75 -13.13 -5.31 -8.20
C GLY A 75 -12.09 -5.54 -7.11
N VAL A 76 -12.45 -5.31 -5.84
CA VAL A 76 -11.58 -5.59 -4.67
C VAL A 76 -11.27 -7.09 -4.53
N VAL A 77 -12.23 -7.96 -4.85
CA VAL A 77 -12.04 -9.41 -4.90
C VAL A 77 -11.17 -9.82 -6.09
N MET A 78 -11.30 -9.18 -7.25
CA MET A 78 -10.43 -9.40 -8.41
C MET A 78 -8.97 -9.06 -8.10
N LEU A 79 -8.71 -7.99 -7.35
CA LEU A 79 -7.36 -7.65 -6.87
C LEU A 79 -6.73 -8.76 -5.99
N LEU A 80 -7.56 -9.61 -5.39
CA LEU A 80 -7.09 -10.75 -4.63
C LEU A 80 -6.66 -11.90 -5.55
N PHE A 81 -7.50 -12.22 -6.53
CA PHE A 81 -7.31 -13.34 -7.43
C PHE A 81 -6.17 -13.12 -8.43
N PHE A 82 -5.92 -11.85 -8.78
CA PHE A 82 -4.93 -11.46 -9.78
C PHE A 82 -3.89 -10.52 -9.17
N PRO A 83 -2.97 -11.02 -8.33
CA PRO A 83 -1.87 -10.22 -7.84
C PRO A 83 -0.96 -9.76 -8.99
N LEU A 84 -0.21 -8.69 -8.77
CA LEU A 84 0.61 -8.05 -9.80
C LEU A 84 1.70 -9.01 -10.33
N HIS A 85 2.37 -9.78 -9.48
CA HIS A 85 3.34 -10.76 -9.97
C HIS A 85 2.71 -11.80 -10.91
N TRP A 86 1.45 -12.19 -10.66
CA TRP A 86 0.75 -13.15 -11.50
C TRP A 86 0.50 -12.58 -12.90
N SER A 87 0.01 -11.34 -12.98
CA SER A 87 -0.21 -10.68 -14.27
C SER A 87 1.10 -10.50 -15.04
N LEU A 88 2.18 -10.09 -14.36
CA LEU A 88 3.50 -9.94 -14.97
C LEU A 88 4.11 -11.27 -15.44
N TYR A 89 3.83 -12.38 -14.74
CA TYR A 89 4.40 -13.69 -15.08
C TYR A 89 3.63 -14.38 -16.20
N PHE A 90 2.29 -14.40 -16.14
CA PHE A 90 1.47 -15.19 -17.07
C PHE A 90 0.97 -14.39 -18.29
N ARG A 91 0.90 -13.06 -18.21
CA ARG A 91 0.37 -12.17 -19.25
C ARG A 91 1.28 -10.94 -19.47
N PRO A 92 2.59 -11.12 -19.69
CA PRO A 92 3.55 -9.99 -19.78
C PRO A 92 3.30 -9.05 -20.96
N ASP A 93 2.63 -9.54 -22.00
CA ASP A 93 2.25 -8.81 -23.21
C ASP A 93 1.06 -7.86 -23.00
N GLU A 94 0.25 -8.10 -21.97
CA GLU A 94 -0.92 -7.29 -21.64
C GLU A 94 -0.61 -6.26 -20.53
N ILE A 95 0.27 -5.30 -20.84
CA ILE A 95 0.67 -4.24 -19.87
C ILE A 95 -0.55 -3.48 -19.31
N GLY A 96 -1.61 -3.33 -20.11
CA GLY A 96 -2.87 -2.72 -19.66
C GLY A 96 -3.49 -3.43 -18.45
N PHE A 97 -3.37 -4.76 -18.39
CA PHE A 97 -3.86 -5.56 -17.28
C PHE A 97 -3.05 -5.35 -16.00
N ALA A 98 -1.72 -5.26 -16.10
CA ALA A 98 -0.90 -4.89 -14.95
C ALA A 98 -1.25 -3.49 -14.43
N PHE A 99 -1.42 -2.52 -15.34
CA PHE A 99 -1.79 -1.14 -14.97
C PHE A 99 -3.13 -1.08 -14.25
N ALA A 100 -4.09 -1.84 -14.74
CA ALA A 100 -5.40 -1.96 -14.16
C ALA A 100 -5.42 -2.50 -12.74
N ILE A 101 -4.62 -3.53 -12.45
CA ILE A 101 -4.47 -4.06 -11.10
C ILE A 101 -3.82 -3.00 -10.20
N MET A 102 -2.85 -2.23 -10.72
CA MET A 102 -2.18 -1.19 -9.94
C MET A 102 -3.07 0.03 -9.66
N LEU A 103 -3.98 0.40 -10.57
CA LEU A 103 -4.70 1.67 -10.52
C LEU A 103 -5.58 1.88 -9.28
N PRO A 104 -6.39 0.92 -8.82
CA PRO A 104 -7.13 1.04 -7.56
C PRO A 104 -6.22 1.32 -6.36
N TRP A 105 -5.06 0.65 -6.29
CA TRP A 105 -4.08 0.85 -5.22
C TRP A 105 -3.42 2.23 -5.28
N MET A 106 -3.06 2.68 -6.48
CA MET A 106 -2.51 4.03 -6.70
C MET A 106 -3.52 5.10 -6.28
N LEU A 107 -4.76 5.03 -6.77
CA LEU A 107 -5.81 5.99 -6.45
C LEU A 107 -6.12 6.00 -4.95
N THR A 108 -6.22 4.83 -4.33
CA THR A 108 -6.47 4.72 -2.89
C THR A 108 -5.32 5.32 -2.08
N GLY A 109 -4.06 5.04 -2.46
CA GLY A 109 -2.88 5.63 -1.83
C GLY A 109 -2.84 7.16 -1.96
N ILE A 110 -3.18 7.68 -3.14
CA ILE A 110 -3.25 9.12 -3.42
C ILE A 110 -4.33 9.78 -2.56
N VAL A 111 -5.56 9.28 -2.59
CA VAL A 111 -6.70 9.87 -1.88
C VAL A 111 -6.49 9.81 -0.37
N THR A 112 -6.10 8.65 0.18
CA THR A 112 -5.85 8.51 1.62
C THR A 112 -4.72 9.43 2.09
N SER A 113 -3.64 9.55 1.31
CA SER A 113 -2.53 10.45 1.65
C SER A 113 -2.91 11.92 1.50
N ALA A 114 -3.68 12.26 0.47
CA ALA A 114 -4.21 13.61 0.29
C ALA A 114 -5.11 14.01 1.46
N LEU A 115 -5.89 13.10 2.04
CA LEU A 115 -6.77 13.42 3.17
C LEU A 115 -6.02 13.52 4.50
N PHE A 116 -5.06 12.61 4.76
CA PHE A 116 -4.55 12.40 6.12
C PHE A 116 -3.07 12.71 6.32
N CYS A 117 -2.30 12.95 5.25
CA CYS A 117 -0.85 13.06 5.33
C CYS A 117 -0.35 14.48 5.12
N LYS A 118 0.63 14.86 5.93
CA LYS A 118 1.38 16.13 5.86
C LYS A 118 2.86 15.94 5.50
N SER A 119 3.29 14.69 5.33
CA SER A 119 4.68 14.37 5.02
C SER A 119 4.79 13.06 4.25
N ALA A 120 5.88 12.91 3.49
CA ALA A 120 6.14 11.73 2.68
C ALA A 120 6.13 10.43 3.50
N LYS A 121 6.78 10.44 4.67
CA LYS A 121 6.79 9.28 5.58
C LYS A 121 5.39 8.85 6.00
N LYS A 122 4.53 9.82 6.36
CA LYS A 122 3.14 9.53 6.76
C LYS A 122 2.33 8.99 5.58
N GLY A 123 2.58 9.49 4.38
CA GLY A 123 1.98 8.99 3.14
C GLY A 123 2.35 7.53 2.87
N PHE A 124 3.64 7.20 2.96
CA PHE A 124 4.12 5.82 2.84
C PHE A 124 3.48 4.89 3.87
N ASP A 125 3.54 5.31 5.13
CA ASP A 125 2.96 4.60 6.27
C ASP A 125 1.46 4.34 6.11
N SER A 126 0.72 5.32 5.57
CA SER A 126 -0.71 5.20 5.28
C SER A 126 -0.98 4.16 4.20
N GLY A 127 -0.24 4.18 3.09
CA GLY A 127 -0.39 3.20 2.02
C GLY A 127 -0.10 1.76 2.47
N MET A 128 0.97 1.58 3.26
CA MET A 128 1.26 0.28 3.88
C MET A 128 0.14 -0.17 4.83
N ALA A 129 -0.46 0.76 5.58
CA ALA A 129 -1.59 0.45 6.45
C ALA A 129 -2.84 0.01 5.68
N VAL A 130 -3.08 0.56 4.48
CA VAL A 130 -4.17 0.09 3.59
C VAL A 130 -3.91 -1.35 3.13
N GLY A 131 -2.69 -1.67 2.68
CA GLY A 131 -2.34 -3.04 2.28
C GLY A 131 -2.49 -4.06 3.41
N VAL A 132 -2.08 -3.71 4.64
CA VAL A 132 -2.29 -4.56 5.81
C VAL A 132 -3.78 -4.68 6.17
N GLY A 133 -4.54 -3.58 6.11
CA GLY A 133 -5.98 -3.58 6.35
C GLY A 133 -6.73 -4.48 5.36
N TYR A 134 -6.33 -4.43 4.08
CA TYR A 134 -6.83 -5.33 3.03
C TYR A 134 -6.55 -6.79 3.36
N GLY A 135 -5.32 -7.11 3.74
CA GLY A 135 -4.94 -8.48 4.12
C GLY A 135 -5.73 -9.02 5.29
N ILE A 136 -5.97 -8.20 6.31
CA ILE A 136 -6.80 -8.58 7.45
C ILE A 136 -8.24 -8.81 7.00
N ALA A 137 -8.81 -7.91 6.21
CA ALA A 137 -10.19 -8.07 5.72
C ALA A 137 -10.35 -9.35 4.91
N VAL A 138 -9.47 -9.58 3.94
CA VAL A 138 -9.51 -10.77 3.10
C VAL A 138 -9.23 -12.05 3.89
N ALA A 139 -8.28 -12.03 4.83
CA ALA A 139 -7.94 -13.22 5.60
C ALA A 139 -8.93 -13.53 6.72
N VAL A 140 -9.69 -12.55 7.23
CA VAL A 140 -10.60 -12.76 8.38
C VAL A 140 -12.05 -12.93 7.95
N ILE A 141 -12.53 -12.13 6.98
CA ILE A 141 -13.96 -12.11 6.61
C ILE A 141 -14.45 -13.49 6.11
N PRO A 142 -13.76 -14.20 5.20
CA PRO A 142 -14.21 -15.51 4.74
C PRO A 142 -14.30 -16.54 5.85
N TYR A 143 -13.40 -16.50 6.82
CA TYR A 143 -13.42 -17.41 7.98
C TYR A 143 -14.54 -17.05 8.96
N ALA A 144 -14.75 -15.75 9.21
CA ALA A 144 -15.84 -15.29 10.05
C ALA A 144 -17.20 -15.67 9.44
N LEU A 145 -17.39 -15.44 8.14
CA LEU A 145 -18.58 -15.84 7.40
C LEU A 145 -18.75 -17.36 7.39
N GLY A 146 -17.68 -18.11 7.08
CA GLY A 146 -17.69 -19.57 7.12
C GLY A 146 -18.11 -20.12 8.48
N GLY A 147 -17.60 -19.54 9.58
CA GLY A 147 -17.96 -19.90 10.94
C GLY A 147 -19.43 -19.58 11.28
N ILE A 148 -19.94 -18.41 10.86
CA ILE A 148 -21.34 -18.03 11.05
C ILE A 148 -22.26 -19.00 10.29
N VAL A 149 -21.97 -19.27 9.02
CA VAL A 149 -22.80 -20.18 8.21
C VAL A 149 -22.71 -21.61 8.75
N SER A 150 -21.52 -22.06 9.17
CA SER A 150 -21.35 -23.38 9.80
C SER A 150 -22.17 -23.52 11.08
N ALA A 151 -22.23 -22.45 11.89
CA ALA A 151 -23.04 -22.40 13.11
C ALA A 151 -24.55 -22.39 12.82
N LEU A 152 -24.98 -21.76 11.73
CA LEU A 152 -26.40 -21.68 11.33
C LEU A 152 -26.92 -22.95 10.68
N LEU A 153 -26.08 -23.66 9.92
CA LEU A 153 -26.49 -24.83 9.13
C LEU A 153 -26.11 -26.17 9.76
N GLU A 154 -25.38 -26.17 10.88
CA GLU A 154 -24.84 -27.38 11.53
C GLU A 154 -23.99 -28.25 10.58
N VAL A 155 -23.35 -27.63 9.59
CA VAL A 155 -22.45 -28.26 8.61
C VAL A 155 -21.10 -27.57 8.68
N ASP A 156 -19.99 -28.32 8.67
CA ASP A 156 -18.64 -27.75 8.63
C ASP A 156 -18.31 -27.21 7.23
N ILE A 157 -18.78 -25.99 6.95
CA ILE A 157 -18.54 -25.27 5.70
C ILE A 157 -17.17 -24.61 5.72
N THR A 158 -16.59 -24.39 6.90
CA THR A 158 -15.29 -23.72 7.05
C THR A 158 -14.17 -24.56 6.43
N SER A 159 -14.16 -25.88 6.66
CA SER A 159 -13.18 -26.78 6.02
C SER A 159 -13.38 -26.86 4.50
N VAL A 160 -14.63 -26.79 4.02
CA VAL A 160 -14.92 -26.77 2.57
C VAL A 160 -14.41 -25.48 1.93
N ILE A 161 -14.69 -24.31 2.53
CA ILE A 161 -14.24 -23.01 2.01
C ILE A 161 -12.71 -22.93 1.97
N THR A 162 -12.04 -23.37 3.04
CA THR A 162 -10.57 -23.31 3.11
C THR A 162 -9.91 -24.22 2.09
N ASN A 163 -10.35 -25.47 1.97
CA ASN A 163 -9.83 -26.39 0.95
C ASN A 163 -10.14 -25.91 -0.48
N LEU A 164 -11.32 -25.34 -0.71
CA LEU A 164 -11.70 -24.77 -2.01
C LEU A 164 -10.83 -23.55 -2.34
N ALA A 165 -10.63 -22.65 -1.37
CA ALA A 165 -9.79 -21.48 -1.54
C ALA A 165 -8.33 -21.87 -1.81
N ASP A 166 -7.75 -22.78 -1.01
CA ASP A 166 -6.38 -23.25 -1.25
C ASP A 166 -6.23 -23.93 -2.62
N GLY A 167 -7.19 -24.79 -3.01
CA GLY A 167 -7.18 -25.44 -4.32
C GLY A 167 -7.31 -24.44 -5.47
N LEU A 168 -8.22 -23.47 -5.34
CA LEU A 168 -8.45 -22.42 -6.34
C LEU A 168 -7.22 -21.53 -6.50
N PHE A 169 -6.66 -21.02 -5.41
CA PHE A 169 -5.48 -20.16 -5.44
C PHE A 169 -4.22 -20.91 -5.86
N SER A 170 -4.02 -22.15 -5.43
CA SER A 170 -2.91 -22.97 -5.91
C SER A 170 -3.03 -23.28 -7.40
N GLY A 171 -4.24 -23.50 -7.91
CA GLY A 171 -4.47 -23.73 -9.34
C GLY A 171 -4.27 -22.48 -10.19
N MET A 172 -4.75 -21.33 -9.72
CA MET A 172 -4.65 -20.06 -10.45
C MET A 172 -3.26 -19.43 -10.34
N THR A 173 -2.75 -19.27 -9.11
CA THR A 173 -1.54 -18.49 -8.83
C THR A 173 -0.29 -19.33 -8.61
N GLY A 174 -0.43 -20.64 -8.40
CA GLY A 174 0.67 -21.51 -8.00
C GLY A 174 1.09 -21.34 -6.53
N LEU A 175 0.34 -20.54 -5.75
CA LEU A 175 0.60 -20.27 -4.34
C LEU A 175 -0.56 -20.75 -3.46
N PRO A 176 -0.29 -21.22 -2.23
CA PRO A 176 -1.36 -21.46 -1.26
C PRO A 176 -2.06 -20.14 -0.92
N TYR A 177 -3.33 -20.20 -0.50
CA TYR A 177 -4.18 -19.03 -0.32
C TYR A 177 -3.52 -17.95 0.54
N ALA A 178 -2.94 -18.34 1.68
CA ALA A 178 -2.28 -17.41 2.61
C ALA A 178 -1.10 -16.67 1.97
N ALA A 179 -0.31 -17.34 1.11
CA ALA A 179 0.82 -16.71 0.43
C ALA A 179 0.35 -15.78 -0.69
N ALA A 180 -0.70 -16.16 -1.42
CA ALA A 180 -1.31 -15.30 -2.44
C ALA A 180 -1.88 -14.01 -1.83
N VAL A 181 -2.63 -14.14 -0.73
CA VAL A 181 -3.15 -12.99 0.04
C VAL A 181 -1.99 -12.10 0.50
N LEU A 182 -0.98 -12.67 1.16
CA LEU A 182 0.17 -11.90 1.66
C LEU A 182 0.88 -11.14 0.55
N THR A 183 1.09 -11.79 -0.60
CA THR A 183 1.79 -11.20 -1.74
C THR A 183 0.97 -10.06 -2.35
N SER A 184 -0.35 -10.27 -2.56
CA SER A 184 -1.27 -9.23 -3.01
C SER A 184 -1.27 -8.01 -2.06
N CYS A 185 -1.24 -8.25 -0.75
CA CYS A 185 -1.20 -7.18 0.25
C CYS A 185 0.11 -6.39 0.24
N LEU A 186 1.24 -7.08 0.07
CA LEU A 186 2.55 -6.44 0.00
C LEU A 186 2.69 -5.61 -1.28
N GLU A 187 2.23 -6.13 -2.42
CA GLU A 187 2.23 -5.41 -3.69
C GLU A 187 1.34 -4.17 -3.62
N GLY A 188 0.08 -4.35 -3.23
CA GLY A 188 -0.89 -3.25 -3.11
C GLY A 188 -0.47 -2.20 -2.08
N GLY A 189 0.04 -2.64 -0.93
CA GLY A 189 0.55 -1.77 0.13
C GLY A 189 1.79 -0.98 -0.30
N LEU A 190 2.71 -1.61 -1.05
CA LEU A 190 3.91 -0.93 -1.56
C LEU A 190 3.54 0.11 -2.63
N ILE A 191 2.65 -0.24 -3.57
CA ILE A 191 2.16 0.69 -4.61
C ILE A 191 1.47 1.88 -3.94
N GLY A 192 0.51 1.60 -3.05
CA GLY A 192 -0.20 2.64 -2.29
C GLY A 192 0.75 3.48 -1.43
N GLY A 193 1.78 2.86 -0.85
CA GLY A 193 2.80 3.52 -0.04
C GLY A 193 3.67 4.48 -0.86
N ILE A 194 4.15 4.06 -2.04
CA ILE A 194 4.99 4.91 -2.91
C ILE A 194 4.20 6.14 -3.37
N PHE A 195 2.98 5.94 -3.89
CA PHE A 195 2.14 7.05 -4.34
C PHE A 195 1.66 7.91 -3.18
N GLY A 196 1.40 7.31 -2.03
CA GLY A 196 1.08 8.03 -0.82
C GLY A 196 2.24 8.92 -0.36
N ALA A 197 3.46 8.40 -0.40
CA ALA A 197 4.67 9.15 -0.07
C ALA A 197 4.89 10.32 -1.02
N PHE A 198 4.66 10.11 -2.32
CA PHE A 198 4.71 11.16 -3.32
C PHE A 198 3.76 12.31 -2.99
N ILE A 199 2.47 12.04 -2.76
CA ILE A 199 1.49 13.06 -2.37
C ILE A 199 1.84 13.70 -1.02
N GLY A 200 2.32 12.91 -0.06
CA GLY A 200 2.79 13.40 1.22
C GLY A 200 3.98 14.36 1.10
N SER A 201 4.84 14.18 0.10
CA SER A 201 5.97 15.07 -0.16
C SER A 201 5.53 16.41 -0.76
N LEU A 202 4.50 16.42 -1.61
CA LEU A 202 3.91 17.64 -2.17
C LEU A 202 3.25 18.52 -1.10
N LYS A 203 2.82 17.90 0.00
CA LYS A 203 2.21 18.58 1.16
C LYS A 203 3.21 18.95 2.24
N TYR A 204 4.49 18.69 2.03
CA TYR A 204 5.50 18.94 3.04
C TYR A 204 5.73 20.45 3.21
N ASP A 205 5.51 20.95 4.41
CA ASP A 205 5.80 22.31 4.80
C ASP A 205 7.04 22.31 5.73
N PRO A 206 8.18 22.86 5.28
CA PRO A 206 9.42 22.86 6.07
C PRO A 206 9.33 23.70 7.35
N ASP A 207 8.47 24.72 7.38
CA ASP A 207 8.34 25.63 8.53
C ASP A 207 7.56 24.98 9.69
N ASP A 208 6.72 23.98 9.38
CA ASP A 208 5.92 23.23 10.35
C ASP A 208 6.80 22.31 11.24
N GLU A 209 7.98 21.86 10.77
CA GLU A 209 8.88 21.01 11.56
C GLU A 209 9.61 21.76 12.69
N ASP A 210 9.89 23.05 12.52
CA ASP A 210 10.52 23.87 13.56
C ASP A 210 9.54 24.25 14.68
N SER A 211 8.23 24.30 14.38
CA SER A 211 7.19 24.56 15.38
C SER A 211 6.97 23.39 16.37
N GLY A 212 7.31 22.16 15.95
CA GLY A 212 7.15 20.94 16.73
C GLY A 212 8.35 20.57 17.61
N LYS A 213 9.53 21.09 17.31
CA LYS A 213 10.69 21.01 18.21
C LYS A 213 10.60 22.10 19.27
N LYS A 214 9.62 21.97 20.19
CA LYS A 214 9.90 22.40 21.56
C LYS A 214 11.13 21.60 21.98
N ALA A 215 12.29 22.26 21.96
CA ALA A 215 13.56 21.70 22.37
C ALA A 215 13.32 20.90 23.65
N LYS A 216 13.32 19.56 23.53
CA LYS A 216 13.40 18.69 24.68
C LYS A 216 14.75 19.03 25.27
N LYS A 217 14.74 19.83 26.34
CA LYS A 217 15.92 20.27 27.08
C LYS A 217 16.82 19.03 27.22
N PRO A 218 18.09 19.08 26.78
CA PRO A 218 18.95 17.92 26.92
C PRO A 218 19.06 17.62 28.41
N SER A 219 18.38 16.56 28.85
CA SER A 219 18.62 15.98 30.16
C SER A 219 20.02 15.43 30.09
N GLN A 220 20.94 16.13 30.74
CA GLN A 220 22.30 15.65 30.95
C GLN A 220 22.21 14.37 31.78
N GLU A 221 22.16 13.21 31.12
CA GLU A 221 22.54 11.96 31.76
C GLU A 221 24.07 11.87 31.74
N PRO A 222 24.73 11.69 32.90
CA PRO A 222 26.17 11.55 32.96
C PRO A 222 26.57 10.23 32.29
N MET A 223 27.40 10.31 31.26
CA MET A 223 28.03 9.15 30.63
C MET A 223 29.01 8.51 31.61
N ALA A 224 28.64 7.34 32.12
CA ALA A 224 29.55 6.41 32.77
C ALA A 224 29.44 5.04 32.08
N GLY A 225 30.58 4.52 31.61
CA GLY A 225 30.74 3.11 31.24
C GLY A 225 30.98 2.86 29.76
N SER A 226 32.19 3.16 29.28
CA SER A 226 32.75 2.59 28.05
C SER A 226 33.06 1.11 28.27
N VAL A 227 32.37 0.22 27.53
CA VAL A 227 32.75 -1.20 27.45
C VAL A 227 33.63 -1.39 26.22
N ASP A 228 34.83 -1.86 26.52
CA ASP A 228 35.93 -2.25 25.65
C ASP A 228 35.58 -3.54 24.88
N TYR A 229 35.70 -3.52 23.55
CA TYR A 229 35.73 -4.73 22.73
C TYR A 229 36.97 -4.67 21.83
N GLY A 230 37.95 -5.49 22.21
CA GLY A 230 39.22 -5.65 21.50
C GLY A 230 39.09 -6.30 20.12
N GLY A 231 39.61 -5.60 19.11
CA GLY A 231 40.78 -6.05 18.32
C GLY A 231 40.60 -7.11 17.21
N ALA A 232 40.73 -6.66 15.96
CA ALA A 232 41.63 -7.25 14.93
C ALA A 232 41.83 -6.24 13.77
N PRO A 233 42.95 -6.28 12.98
CA PRO A 233 43.67 -5.05 12.65
C PRO A 233 43.84 -4.70 11.14
N ARG A 234 44.28 -3.45 10.92
CA ARG A 234 44.95 -2.82 9.74
C ARG A 234 44.00 -2.41 8.60
N THR A 235 44.06 -1.21 8.03
CA THR A 235 45.23 -0.36 7.72
C THR A 235 44.92 1.13 7.89
N SER A 236 45.83 1.83 8.58
CA SER A 236 45.92 3.28 8.62
C SER A 236 46.32 3.86 7.27
N SER A 237 45.59 4.89 6.83
CA SER A 237 46.17 6.04 6.16
C SER A 237 45.64 7.30 6.83
N THR A 238 46.41 7.77 7.81
CA THR A 238 46.40 9.13 8.36
C THR A 238 46.49 10.15 7.24
N GLN A 239 45.59 11.13 7.17
CA GLN A 239 45.91 12.57 6.94
C GLN A 239 44.75 13.42 7.53
N THR A 240 44.96 14.06 8.67
CA THR A 240 45.39 15.46 8.86
C THR A 240 44.26 16.46 8.64
N ILE A 241 43.63 16.83 9.76
CA ILE A 241 42.70 17.94 9.89
C ILE A 241 43.47 19.24 9.65
N SER A 242 43.13 19.98 8.60
CA SER A 242 43.53 21.37 8.40
C SER A 242 42.30 22.27 8.34
N SER A 243 42.33 23.23 9.25
CA SER A 243 41.44 24.36 9.48
C SER A 243 40.73 24.96 8.25
N GLY A 244 39.40 24.95 8.32
CA GLY A 244 38.48 26.05 8.00
C GLY A 244 38.88 27.06 6.92
N ALA A 245 38.69 26.71 5.65
CA ALA A 245 38.31 27.66 4.61
C ALA A 245 37.21 27.00 3.77
N THR A 246 36.02 27.60 3.74
CA THR A 246 34.97 27.19 2.81
C THR A 246 35.36 27.64 1.41
N GLU A 247 35.65 26.68 0.54
CA GLU A 247 35.94 26.95 -0.87
C GLU A 247 34.64 26.94 -1.69
N PHE A 248 34.62 27.71 -2.76
CA PHE A 248 33.54 27.73 -3.74
C PHE A 248 34.03 27.06 -5.02
N CYS A 249 33.17 26.25 -5.64
CA CYS A 249 33.47 25.59 -6.91
C CYS A 249 33.76 26.65 -7.99
N PRO A 250 34.93 26.60 -8.66
CA PRO A 250 35.27 27.59 -9.68
C PRO A 250 34.40 27.52 -10.93
N ASN A 251 33.73 26.38 -11.16
CA ASN A 251 32.89 26.17 -12.35
C ASN A 251 31.45 26.67 -12.16
N CYS A 252 30.84 26.45 -10.98
CA CYS A 252 29.43 26.78 -10.75
C CYS A 252 29.18 27.71 -9.55
N GLY A 253 30.19 28.04 -8.76
CA GLY A 253 30.07 28.88 -7.58
C GLY A 253 29.41 28.20 -6.37
N ALA A 254 29.12 26.91 -6.42
CA ALA A 254 28.55 26.19 -5.29
C ALA A 254 29.57 25.99 -4.16
N LYS A 255 29.11 26.04 -2.90
CA LYS A 255 29.95 25.80 -1.73
C LYS A 255 30.42 24.34 -1.70
N VAL A 256 31.72 24.11 -1.59
CA VAL A 256 32.33 22.76 -1.50
C VAL A 256 32.97 22.56 -0.13
N MET A 257 32.92 21.33 0.39
CA MET A 257 33.65 21.00 1.60
C MET A 257 35.11 20.72 1.26
N PRO A 258 36.07 21.22 2.06
CA PRO A 258 37.48 20.95 1.84
C PRO A 258 37.74 19.44 1.95
N GLY A 259 38.29 18.85 0.89
CA GLY A 259 38.56 17.41 0.78
C GLY A 259 37.65 16.65 -0.18
N ASP A 260 36.61 17.28 -0.74
CA ASP A 260 35.78 16.64 -1.76
C ASP A 260 36.51 16.59 -3.12
N PRO A 261 36.67 15.42 -3.75
CA PRO A 261 37.36 15.30 -5.04
C PRO A 261 36.55 15.88 -6.22
N PHE A 262 35.24 16.08 -6.04
CA PHE A 262 34.32 16.56 -7.08
C PHE A 262 33.23 17.46 -6.48
N CYS A 263 32.74 18.43 -7.25
CA CYS A 263 31.63 19.28 -6.86
C CYS A 263 30.31 18.49 -6.81
N PRO A 264 29.57 18.49 -5.69
CA PRO A 264 28.29 17.77 -5.60
C PRO A 264 27.18 18.39 -6.45
N ASN A 265 27.35 19.64 -6.92
CA ASN A 265 26.33 20.32 -7.72
C ASN A 265 26.51 20.11 -9.24
N CYS A 266 27.74 20.19 -9.75
CA CYS A 266 27.99 20.11 -11.21
C CYS A 266 28.92 18.96 -11.63
N GLY A 267 29.48 18.20 -10.70
CA GLY A 267 30.35 17.05 -10.99
C GLY A 267 31.76 17.41 -11.49
N SER A 268 32.12 18.70 -11.57
CA SER A 268 33.49 19.09 -11.94
C SER A 268 34.48 18.80 -10.82
N LYS A 269 35.70 18.42 -11.20
CA LYS A 269 36.82 18.22 -10.27
C LYS A 269 37.22 19.55 -9.60
N ILE A 270 37.45 19.52 -8.29
CA ILE A 270 37.86 20.68 -7.46
C ILE A 270 39.37 20.68 -7.29
#